data_AF-M1CDR0-F1
#
_entry.id   AF-M1CDR0-F1
#
_cell.length_a   1.000
_cell.length_b   1.000
_cell.length_c   1.000
_cell.angle_alpha   90.00
_cell.angle_beta   90.00
_cell.angle_gamma   90.00
#
_symmetry.space_group_name_H-M   'P 1'
#
loop_
_entity.id
_entity.type
_entity.pdbx_description
1 polymer ?
#
loop_
_entity_poly.entity_id
_entity_poly.type
_entity_poly.pdbx_seq_one_letter_code
_entity_poly.pdbx_strand_id
1 'polypeptide(L)'
;MGANQFDKPKHQAIFFDWYIFAFYTSFAISTTAIVYVEDNVSWSWGYGISMAFNILGLAMFVIGKRFYRDVKEQGGSPFINLARVIVVAIQKWRVPLSEQTQHYYHDPSDTTTILTITQIPTKSFK
;
A
#
# COMPACT_ATOMS: atom_id res chain seq x y z
N MET A 1 2.57 -6.13 -8.63
CA MET A 1 3.32 -6.00 -9.90
C MET A 1 3.40 -4.53 -10.26
N GLY A 2 4.45 -4.10 -10.95
CA GLY A 2 4.64 -2.70 -11.31
C GLY A 2 6.07 -2.26 -11.05
N ALA A 3 6.26 -1.00 -10.72
CA ALA A 3 7.59 -0.41 -10.57
C ALA A 3 8.49 -1.11 -9.54
N ASN A 4 7.91 -1.81 -8.55
CA ASN A 4 8.65 -2.51 -7.49
C ASN A 4 9.56 -3.65 -7.98
N GLN A 5 9.50 -3.99 -9.27
CA GLN A 5 10.43 -4.94 -9.91
C GLN A 5 11.75 -4.29 -10.37
N PHE A 6 11.81 -2.96 -10.46
CA PHE A 6 13.00 -2.24 -10.89
C PHE A 6 13.76 -1.71 -9.69
N ASP A 7 15.07 -1.98 -9.62
CA ASP A 7 15.91 -1.55 -8.49
C ASP A 7 16.32 -0.07 -8.56
N LYS A 8 16.17 0.57 -9.73
CA LYS A 8 16.54 1.98 -9.93
C LYS A 8 15.30 2.88 -9.95
N PRO A 9 15.26 3.96 -9.16
CA PRO A 9 14.09 4.86 -9.09
C PRO A 9 13.75 5.52 -10.43
N LYS A 10 14.75 5.76 -11.28
CA LYS A 10 14.53 6.28 -12.64
C LYS A 10 13.68 5.34 -13.51
N HIS A 11 13.91 4.03 -13.45
CA HIS A 11 13.13 3.07 -14.23
C HIS A 11 11.72 2.89 -13.68
N GLN A 12 11.55 3.06 -12.37
CA GLN A 12 10.24 3.10 -11.72
C GLN A 12 9.40 4.28 -12.21
N ALA A 13 9.98 5.49 -12.26
CA ALA A 13 9.31 6.69 -12.74
C ALA A 13 8.89 6.56 -14.21
N ILE A 14 9.81 6.17 -15.10
CA ILE A 14 9.52 5.98 -16.53
C ILE A 14 8.41 4.94 -16.76
N PHE A 15 8.40 3.87 -15.96
CA PHE A 15 7.32 2.88 -16.02
C PHE A 15 5.96 3.51 -15.69
N PHE A 16 5.89 4.31 -14.62
CA PHE A 16 4.66 4.98 -14.22
C PHE A 16 4.23 6.04 -15.23
N ASP A 17 5.15 6.83 -15.77
CA ASP A 17 4.84 7.84 -16.80
C ASP A 17 4.17 7.19 -18.02
N TRP A 18 4.76 6.11 -18.54
CA TRP A 18 4.19 5.36 -19.65
C TRP A 18 2.88 4.66 -19.30
N TYR A 19 2.78 4.08 -18.10
CA TYR A 19 1.57 3.43 -17.63
C TYR A 19 0.40 4.41 -17.55
N ILE A 20 0.62 5.59 -16.95
CA ILE A 20 -0.39 6.63 -16.81
C ILE A 20 -0.79 7.17 -18.19
N PHE A 21 0.17 7.41 -19.08
CA PHE A 21 -0.11 7.83 -20.46
C PHE A 21 -1.01 6.81 -21.18
N ALA A 22 -0.63 5.54 -21.19
CA ALA A 22 -1.40 4.48 -21.84
C ALA A 22 -2.80 4.31 -21.21
N PHE A 23 -2.91 4.43 -19.89
CA PHE A 23 -4.20 4.35 -19.19
C PHE A 23 -5.16 5.46 -19.63
N TYR A 24 -4.71 6.72 -19.67
CA TYR A 24 -5.55 7.82 -20.11
C TYR A 24 -5.91 7.75 -21.59
N THR A 25 -4.98 7.33 -22.46
CA THR A 25 -5.29 7.09 -23.88
C THR A 25 -6.33 5.99 -24.05
N SER A 26 -6.19 4.86 -23.34
CA SER A 26 -7.17 3.77 -23.36
C SER A 26 -8.53 4.23 -22.83
N PHE A 27 -8.55 5.04 -21.77
CA PHE A 27 -9.78 5.58 -21.20
C PHE A 27 -10.51 6.46 -22.21
N ALA A 28 -9.80 7.40 -22.85
CA ALA A 28 -10.38 8.27 -23.87
C ALA A 28 -10.98 7.45 -25.04
N ILE A 29 -10.24 6.46 -25.55
CA ILE A 29 -10.72 5.57 -26.61
C ILE A 29 -11.95 4.77 -26.13
N SER A 30 -11.90 4.20 -24.93
CA SER A 30 -13.00 3.40 -24.36
C SER A 30 -14.28 4.22 -24.26
N THR A 31 -14.21 5.44 -23.72
CA THR A 31 -15.38 6.31 -23.55
C THR A 31 -15.99 6.77 -24.86
N THR A 32 -15.22 6.80 -25.95
CA THR A 32 -15.75 7.18 -27.27
C THR A 32 -16.20 5.97 -28.07
N ALA A 33 -15.34 4.95 -28.21
CA ALA A 33 -15.58 3.81 -29.07
C ALA A 33 -16.64 2.85 -28.51
N ILE A 34 -16.61 2.56 -27.20
CA ILE A 34 -17.58 1.62 -26.60
C ILE A 34 -18.97 2.24 -26.61
N VAL A 35 -19.09 3.51 -26.21
CA VAL A 35 -20.37 4.23 -26.22
C VAL A 35 -20.93 4.31 -27.64
N TYR A 36 -20.10 4.58 -28.64
CA TYR A 36 -20.54 4.57 -30.03
C TYR A 36 -21.12 3.21 -30.45
N VAL A 37 -20.46 2.10 -30.08
CA VAL A 37 -20.91 0.74 -30.41
C VAL A 37 -22.22 0.39 -29.69
N GLU A 38 -22.35 0.76 -28.43
CA GLU A 38 -23.56 0.53 -27.63
C GLU A 38 -24.76 1.30 -28.21
N ASP A 39 -24.55 2.57 -28.59
CA ASP A 39 -25.61 3.45 -29.09
C ASP A 39 -25.99 3.19 -30.56
N ASN A 40 -25.02 2.83 -31.43
CA ASN A 40 -25.25 2.75 -32.89
C ASN A 40 -25.34 1.32 -33.44
N VAL A 41 -24.73 0.32 -32.78
CA VAL A 41 -24.67 -1.06 -33.30
C VAL A 41 -25.61 -1.96 -32.54
N SER A 42 -25.29 -2.25 -31.27
CA SER A 42 -26.17 -2.93 -30.32
C SER A 42 -25.45 -3.10 -28.99
N TRP A 43 -26.23 -3.20 -27.92
CA TRP A 43 -25.77 -3.60 -26.59
C TRP A 43 -25.05 -4.96 -26.57
N SER A 44 -25.47 -5.93 -27.39
CA SER A 44 -24.84 -7.25 -27.43
C SER A 44 -23.38 -7.20 -27.88
N TRP A 45 -23.04 -6.29 -28.78
CA TRP A 45 -21.66 -6.10 -29.23
C TRP A 45 -20.78 -5.46 -28.14
N GLY A 46 -21.31 -4.50 -27.36
CA GLY A 46 -20.61 -3.91 -26.22
C GLY A 46 -20.22 -4.95 -25.16
N TYR A 47 -21.15 -5.83 -24.80
CA TYR A 47 -20.87 -6.94 -23.88
C TYR A 47 -19.91 -7.98 -24.46
N GLY A 48 -20.03 -8.29 -25.75
CA GLY A 48 -19.13 -9.22 -26.43
C GLY A 48 -17.67 -8.73 -26.43
N ILE A 49 -17.47 -7.44 -26.73
CA ILE A 49 -16.15 -6.80 -26.69
C ILE A 49 -15.57 -6.84 -25.27
N SER A 50 -16.39 -6.51 -24.26
CA SER A 50 -15.97 -6.55 -22.85
C SER A 50 -15.53 -7.95 -22.41
N MET A 51 -16.29 -8.99 -22.78
CA MET A 51 -15.95 -10.39 -22.51
C MET A 51 -14.64 -10.78 -23.20
N ALA A 52 -14.43 -10.38 -24.46
CA ALA A 52 -13.23 -10.69 -25.20
C ALA A 52 -11.98 -10.05 -24.56
N PHE A 53 -12.05 -8.79 -24.15
CA PHE A 53 -10.95 -8.13 -23.42
C PHE A 53 -10.66 -8.79 -22.07
N ASN A 54 -11.69 -9.25 -21.36
CA ASN A 54 -11.51 -9.96 -20.11
C ASN A 54 -10.74 -11.28 -20.30
N ILE A 55 -11.14 -12.09 -21.29
CA ILE A 55 -10.47 -13.34 -21.64
C ILE A 55 -9.03 -13.08 -22.09
N LEU A 56 -8.81 -12.06 -22.91
CA LEU A 56 -7.47 -11.67 -23.36
C LEU A 56 -6.58 -11.25 -22.18
N GLY A 57 -7.11 -10.45 -21.26
CA GLY A 57 -6.41 -10.06 -20.04
C GLY A 57 -6.04 -11.25 -19.16
N LEU A 58 -6.96 -12.20 -18.98
CA LEU A 58 -6.71 -13.43 -18.24
C LEU A 58 -5.63 -14.30 -18.92
N ALA A 59 -5.70 -14.46 -20.24
CA ALA A 59 -4.70 -15.21 -20.99
C ALA A 59 -3.30 -14.58 -20.85
N MET A 60 -3.20 -13.26 -21.00
CA MET A 60 -1.95 -12.51 -20.79
C MET A 60 -1.42 -12.67 -19.36
N PHE A 61 -2.29 -12.64 -18.35
CA PHE A 61 -1.89 -12.86 -16.96
C PHE A 61 -1.33 -14.27 -16.72
N VAL A 62 -1.99 -15.30 -17.26
CA VAL A 62 -1.55 -16.70 -17.12
C VAL A 62 -0.21 -16.94 -17.82
N ILE A 63 -0.01 -16.38 -19.01
CA ILE A 63 1.29 -16.44 -19.72
C ILE A 63 2.36 -15.67 -18.95
N GLY A 64 2.01 -14.49 -18.45
CA GLY A 64 2.86 -13.64 -17.63
C GLY A 64 3.26 -14.27 -16.30
N LYS A 65 2.51 -15.28 -15.82
CA LYS A 65 2.75 -15.97 -14.54
C LYS A 65 4.20 -16.37 -14.32
N ARG A 66 4.87 -16.82 -15.39
CA ARG A 66 6.25 -17.30 -15.34
C ARG A 66 7.31 -16.20 -15.19
N PHE A 67 6.96 -14.95 -15.50
CA PHE A 67 7.86 -13.80 -15.38
C PHE A 67 7.70 -13.06 -14.05
N TYR A 68 6.80 -13.51 -13.17
CA TYR A 68 6.58 -12.87 -11.89
C TYR A 68 7.61 -13.31 -10.86
N ARG A 69 8.21 -12.32 -10.18
CA ARG A 69 8.99 -12.55 -8.97
C ARG A 69 7.99 -12.86 -7.85
N ASP A 70 8.10 -14.05 -7.26
CA ASP A 70 7.32 -14.40 -6.07
C ASP A 70 7.70 -13.44 -4.93
N VAL A 71 6.81 -12.50 -4.65
CA VAL A 71 6.93 -11.63 -3.49
C VAL A 71 6.39 -12.45 -2.32
N LYS A 72 7.27 -12.97 -1.45
CA LYS A 72 6.85 -13.48 -0.15
C LYS A 72 6.13 -12.35 0.57
N GLU A 73 4.86 -12.55 0.91
CA GLU A 73 4.11 -11.64 1.77
C GLU A 73 4.76 -11.65 3.16
N GLN A 74 5.66 -10.70 3.42
CA GLN A 74 6.36 -10.59 4.70
C GLN A 74 5.57 -9.78 5.75
N GLY A 75 4.35 -9.33 5.41
CA GLY A 75 3.48 -8.60 6.32
C GLY A 75 2.07 -9.16 6.29
N GLY A 76 1.51 -9.49 7.45
CA GLY A 76 0.10 -9.85 7.57
C GLY A 76 -0.80 -8.73 7.03
N SER A 77 -1.95 -9.09 6.47
CA SER A 77 -2.87 -8.12 5.85
C SER A 77 -3.22 -7.00 6.84
N PRO A 78 -3.08 -5.71 6.46
CA PRO A 78 -3.42 -4.58 7.32
C PRO A 78 -4.91 -4.59 7.74
N PHE A 79 -5.77 -5.23 6.95
CA PHE A 79 -7.17 -5.45 7.30
C PHE A 79 -7.33 -6.38 8.51
N ILE A 80 -6.46 -7.37 8.68
CA ILE A 80 -6.45 -8.25 9.85
C ILE A 80 -6.04 -7.46 11.10
N ASN A 81 -5.08 -6.55 10.97
CA ASN A 81 -4.68 -5.66 12.06
C ASN A 81 -5.82 -4.71 12.44
N LEU A 82 -6.51 -4.13 11.46
CA LEU A 82 -7.68 -3.27 11.70
C LEU A 82 -8.83 -4.04 12.36
N ALA A 83 -9.16 -5.22 11.85
CA ALA A 83 -10.17 -6.09 12.43
C ALA A 83 -9.82 -6.48 13.88
N ARG A 84 -8.54 -6.78 14.16
CA ARG A 84 -8.06 -7.05 15.51
C ARG A 84 -8.29 -5.87 16.45
N VAL A 85 -7.96 -4.65 16.03
CA VAL A 85 -8.18 -3.44 16.85
C VAL A 85 -9.67 -3.23 17.13
N ILE A 86 -10.54 -3.38 16.13
CA ILE A 86 -12.00 -3.26 16.30
C ILE A 86 -12.52 -4.30 17.30
N VAL A 87 -12.12 -5.56 17.15
CA VAL A 87 -12.52 -6.65 18.05
C VAL A 87 -12.06 -6.37 19.49
N VAL A 88 -10.80 -5.97 19.67
CA VAL A 88 -10.23 -5.65 20.99
C VAL A 88 -10.93 -4.43 21.61
N ALA A 89 -11.25 -3.40 20.82
CA ALA A 89 -11.96 -2.22 21.29
C ALA A 89 -13.38 -2.56 21.76
N ILE A 90 -14.13 -3.36 21.01
CA ILE A 90 -15.49 -3.80 21.40
C ILE A 90 -15.44 -4.64 22.68
N GLN A 91 -14.49 -5.57 22.79
CA GLN A 91 -14.32 -6.40 23.99
C GLN A 91 -13.95 -5.56 25.22
N LYS A 92 -13.13 -4.52 25.05
CA LYS A 92 -12.69 -3.65 26.15
C LYS A 92 -13.64 -2.47 26.44
N TRP A 93 -14.68 -2.26 25.63
CA TRP A 93 -15.60 -1.12 25.78
C TRP A 93 -16.42 -1.16 27.09
N ARG A 94 -16.56 -2.33 27.72
CA ARG A 94 -17.30 -2.49 28.98
C ARG A 94 -16.41 -2.67 30.21
N VAL A 95 -15.10 -2.53 30.07
CA VAL A 95 -14.19 -2.59 31.21
C VAL A 95 -14.19 -1.22 31.89
N PRO A 96 -14.53 -1.11 33.20
CA PRO A 96 -14.42 0.15 33.90
C PRO A 96 -12.97 0.63 33.83
N LEU A 97 -12.76 1.93 33.56
CA LEU A 97 -11.43 2.51 33.62
C LEU A 97 -10.89 2.28 35.04
N SER A 98 -9.88 1.42 35.16
CA SER A 98 -9.10 1.35 36.39
C SER A 98 -8.48 2.72 36.60
N GLU A 99 -8.74 3.28 37.77
CA GLU A 99 -8.21 4.54 38.28
C GLU A 99 -6.69 4.41 38.53
N GLN A 100 -5.92 4.21 37.47
CA GLN A 100 -4.46 4.22 37.52
C GLN A 100 -3.90 5.18 36.46
N THR A 101 -4.53 6.36 36.37
CA THR A 101 -4.14 7.51 35.54
C THR A 101 -2.96 8.29 36.15
N GLN A 102 -2.01 7.63 36.82
CA GLN A 102 -0.96 8.31 37.61
C GLN A 102 0.48 8.05 37.19
N HIS A 103 0.77 7.34 36.10
CA HIS A 103 2.17 7.13 35.67
C HIS A 103 2.39 7.26 34.16
N TYR A 104 1.85 8.31 33.52
CA TYR A 104 2.15 8.63 32.12
C TYR A 104 2.93 9.94 31.91
N TYR A 105 3.22 10.69 32.97
CA TYR A 105 4.15 11.82 32.91
C TYR A 105 5.57 11.32 33.19
N HIS A 106 6.35 11.11 32.13
CA HIS A 106 7.80 11.06 32.27
C HIS A 106 8.30 12.51 32.28
N ASP A 107 8.79 12.95 33.44
CA ASP A 107 9.48 14.22 33.61
C ASP A 107 10.81 14.19 32.82
N PRO A 108 11.13 15.18 31.95
CA PRO A 108 12.39 15.18 31.20
C PRO A 108 13.64 15.37 32.07
N SER A 109 13.48 15.64 33.37
CA SER A 109 14.55 16.04 34.27
C SER A 109 15.59 14.93 34.57
N ASP A 110 15.24 13.66 34.39
CA ASP A 110 16.18 12.56 34.66
C ASP A 110 17.18 12.32 33.51
N THR A 111 16.89 12.76 32.28
CA THR A 111 17.79 12.53 31.15
C THR A 111 19.01 13.45 31.23
N THR A 112 18.84 14.69 31.70
CA THR A 112 19.93 15.67 31.82
C THR A 112 20.96 15.25 32.89
N THR A 113 20.51 14.61 33.97
CA THR A 113 21.40 14.13 35.04
C THR A 113 22.24 12.93 34.58
N ILE A 114 21.66 12.01 33.80
CA ILE A 114 22.39 10.83 33.29
C ILE A 114 23.38 11.22 32.18
N LEU A 115 23.02 12.16 31.30
CA LEU A 115 23.95 12.68 30.27
C LEU A 115 25.10 13.49 30.88
N THR A 116 24.86 14.23 31.96
CA THR A 116 25.89 15.01 32.66
C THR A 116 26.86 14.11 33.44
N ILE A 117 26.38 13.03 34.07
CA ILE A 117 27.23 12.09 34.82
C ILE A 117 28.08 11.21 33.87
N THR A 118 27.59 10.91 32.67
CA THR A 118 28.31 10.04 31.71
C THR A 118 29.44 10.76 30.96
N GLN A 119 29.40 12.10 30.86
CA GLN A 119 30.36 12.88 30.06
C GLN A 119 31.57 13.46 30.82
N ILE A 120 31.78 13.13 32.10
CA ILE A 120 32.94 13.64 32.84
C ILE A 120 34.02 12.56 33.05
N PRO A 121 34.92 12.32 32.09
CA PRO A 121 36.20 11.70 32.38
C PRO A 121 37.16 12.79 32.91
N THR A 122 37.21 12.96 34.22
CA THR A 122 38.33 13.65 34.89
C THR A 122 39.52 12.70 34.97
N LYS A 123 40.63 12.97 34.24
CA LYS A 123 42.06 12.77 34.60
C LYS A 123 42.91 13.41 33.50
N SER A 124 43.39 14.66 33.62
CA SER A 124 44.63 15.07 34.30
C SER A 124 45.49 13.90 34.79
N PHE A 125 46.66 13.67 34.16
CA PHE A 125 47.97 13.52 34.81
C PHE A 125 49.07 13.30 33.75
N LYS A 126 49.98 14.28 33.69
CA LYS A 126 51.37 14.33 33.14
C LYS A 126 51.64 13.85 31.72
#